data_AF-M8BFL0-F1
#
_entry.id   AF-M8BFL0-F1
#
_cell.length_a   1.000
_cell.length_b   1.000
_cell.length_c   1.000
_cell.angle_alpha   90.00
_cell.angle_beta   90.00
_cell.angle_gamma   90.00
#
_symmetry.space_group_name_H-M   'P 1'
#
loop_
_entity.id
_entity.type
_entity.pdbx_description
1 polymer ?
#
loop_
_entity_poly.entity_id
_entity_poly.type
_entity_poly.pdbx_seq_one_letter_code
_entity_poly.pdbx_strand_id
1 'polypeptide(L)'
;MKVVMGEAQRVRPIKETLNDGWDTGARVAPEHLPYIEHWDTMSYEILRSNLTGKWDGPFTKMLETEANIRSKEEALAVVGVLRSVDFEQVIEAHASPI
;
A
#
# COMPACT_ATOMS: atom_id res chain seq x y z
N MET A 1 -14.71 -9.14 -9.70
CA MET A 1 -15.23 -7.99 -8.92
C MET A 1 -14.65 -7.89 -7.51
N LYS A 2 -14.62 -8.97 -6.70
CA LYS A 2 -14.10 -8.91 -5.31
C LYS A 2 -12.67 -8.34 -5.19
N VAL A 3 -11.75 -8.76 -6.06
CA VAL A 3 -10.38 -8.26 -6.10
C VAL A 3 -10.34 -6.75 -6.36
N VAL A 4 -11.04 -6.28 -7.40
CA VAL A 4 -11.11 -4.85 -7.76
C VAL A 4 -11.66 -4.00 -6.61
N MET A 5 -12.76 -4.43 -5.97
CA MET A 5 -13.31 -3.69 -4.84
C MET A 5 -12.40 -3.71 -3.61
N GLY A 6 -11.72 -4.83 -3.36
CA GLY A 6 -10.75 -4.94 -2.27
C GLY A 6 -9.58 -3.99 -2.45
N GLU A 7 -8.95 -3.98 -3.62
CA GLU A 7 -7.83 -3.07 -3.88
C GLU A 7 -8.26 -1.60 -3.90
N ALA A 8 -9.47 -1.28 -4.39
CA ALA A 8 -10.01 0.07 -4.31
C ALA A 8 -10.31 0.53 -2.87
N GLN A 9 -10.54 -0.38 -1.93
CA GLN A 9 -10.64 -0.02 -0.51
C GLN A 9 -9.25 0.21 0.11
N ARG A 10 -8.27 -0.61 -0.28
CA ARG A 10 -6.90 -0.58 0.27
C ARG A 10 -6.07 0.59 -0.24
N VAL A 11 -6.22 0.95 -1.51
CA VAL A 11 -5.34 1.89 -2.23
C VAL A 11 -6.18 2.98 -2.88
N ARG A 12 -6.00 4.23 -2.43
CA ARG A 12 -6.78 5.39 -2.89
C ARG A 12 -6.63 5.68 -4.39
N PRO A 13 -5.42 5.65 -4.98
CA PRO A 13 -5.29 5.85 -6.43
C PRO A 13 -6.10 4.83 -7.28
N ILE A 14 -6.29 3.61 -6.77
CA ILE A 14 -7.10 2.58 -7.47
C ILE A 14 -8.58 2.90 -7.36
N LYS A 15 -9.03 3.38 -6.20
CA LYS A 15 -10.41 3.88 -6.01
C LYS A 15 -10.72 5.01 -7.00
N GLU A 16 -9.82 5.96 -7.13
CA GLU A 16 -9.97 7.11 -8.04
C GLU A 16 -10.04 6.65 -9.48
N THR A 17 -9.09 5.82 -9.92
CA THR A 17 -9.08 5.22 -11.26
C THR A 17 -10.39 4.48 -11.57
N LEU A 18 -10.92 3.73 -10.59
CA LEU A 18 -12.16 3.00 -10.75
C LEU A 18 -13.38 3.91 -10.82
N ASN A 19 -13.44 4.97 -10.01
CA ASN A 19 -14.53 5.94 -10.04
C ASN A 19 -14.61 6.66 -11.39
N ASP A 20 -13.46 7.07 -11.92
CA ASP A 20 -13.39 7.82 -13.18
C ASP A 20 -13.72 6.94 -14.41
N GLY A 21 -13.37 5.65 -14.33
CA GLY A 21 -13.50 4.69 -15.44
C GLY A 21 -14.59 3.63 -15.27
N TRP A 22 -15.51 3.76 -14.31
CA TRP A 22 -16.45 2.68 -13.97
C TRP A 22 -17.29 2.22 -15.18
N ASP A 23 -17.87 3.18 -15.90
CA ASP A 23 -18.74 2.89 -17.05
C ASP A 23 -17.99 2.86 -18.39
N THR A 24 -16.79 3.45 -18.45
CA THR A 24 -16.01 3.61 -19.69
C THR A 24 -14.83 2.65 -19.80
N GLY A 25 -14.56 1.89 -18.74
CA GLY A 25 -13.38 1.05 -18.58
C GLY A 25 -12.27 1.75 -17.81
N ALA A 26 -11.77 1.07 -16.77
CA ALA A 26 -10.67 1.52 -15.92
C ALA A 26 -9.45 0.62 -16.12
N ARG A 27 -8.24 1.20 -16.04
CA ARG A 27 -6.97 0.47 -16.08
C ARG A 27 -6.05 1.00 -15.00
N VAL A 28 -5.57 0.11 -14.14
CA VAL A 28 -4.57 0.46 -13.13
C VAL A 28 -3.29 0.87 -13.85
N ALA A 29 -2.82 2.08 -13.55
CA ALA A 29 -1.57 2.58 -14.08
C ALA A 29 -0.40 1.77 -13.49
N PRO A 30 0.65 1.42 -14.26
CA PRO A 30 1.77 0.61 -13.78
C PRO A 30 2.42 1.15 -12.51
N GLU A 31 2.46 2.48 -12.35
CA GLU A 31 2.98 3.16 -11.16
C GLU A 31 2.19 2.88 -9.88
N HIS A 32 0.95 2.40 -9.97
CA HIS A 32 0.12 2.03 -8.81
C HIS A 32 0.30 0.57 -8.39
N LEU A 33 0.95 -0.28 -9.20
CA LEU A 33 1.15 -1.69 -8.87
C LEU A 33 1.96 -1.88 -7.58
N PRO A 34 3.06 -1.13 -7.34
CA PRO A 34 3.80 -1.24 -6.08
C PRO A 34 2.94 -0.89 -4.85
N TYR A 35 1.91 -0.03 -4.99
CA TYR A 35 1.02 0.28 -3.88
C TYR A 35 0.13 -0.91 -3.47
N ILE A 36 -0.21 -1.76 -4.42
CA ILE A 36 -0.93 -3.01 -4.16
C ILE A 36 0.01 -4.00 -3.48
N GLU A 37 1.20 -4.20 -4.07
CA GLU A 37 2.20 -5.16 -3.61
C GLU A 37 2.70 -4.87 -2.19
N HIS A 38 2.90 -3.58 -1.87
CA HIS A 38 3.43 -3.14 -0.58
C HIS A 38 2.37 -2.64 0.41
N TRP A 39 1.08 -2.92 0.19
CA TRP A 39 0.01 -2.44 1.09
C TRP A 39 0.17 -2.91 2.55
N ASP A 40 0.57 -4.17 2.76
CA ASP A 40 0.84 -4.71 4.09
C ASP A 40 2.04 -3.99 4.74
N THR A 41 3.10 -3.74 3.97
CA THR A 41 4.29 -3.02 4.42
C THR A 41 4.00 -1.56 4.80
N MET A 42 3.23 -0.85 3.97
CA MET A 42 2.77 0.50 4.30
C MET A 42 1.93 0.50 5.58
N SER A 43 1.02 -0.47 5.72
CA SER A 43 0.18 -0.60 6.90
C SER A 43 1.01 -0.80 8.17
N TYR A 44 1.99 -1.70 8.13
CA TYR A 44 2.91 -1.95 9.23
C TYR A 44 3.69 -0.68 9.63
N GLU A 45 4.32 -0.01 8.66
CA GLU A 45 5.17 1.16 8.95
C GLU A 45 4.35 2.35 9.45
N ILE A 46 3.13 2.56 8.96
CA ILE A 46 2.21 3.58 9.48
C ILE A 46 1.85 3.30 10.94
N LEU A 47 1.46 2.06 11.25
CA LEU A 47 1.08 1.67 12.61
C LEU A 47 2.27 1.75 13.58
N ARG A 48 3.44 1.24 13.19
CA ARG A 48 4.68 1.38 13.94
C ARG A 48 5.01 2.86 14.17
N SER A 49 4.97 3.69 13.13
CA SER A 49 5.28 5.12 13.22
C SER A 49 4.30 5.87 14.14
N ASN A 50 3.02 5.49 14.17
CA ASN A 50 2.06 6.03 15.13
C ASN A 50 2.45 5.73 16.59
N LEU A 51 3.05 4.56 16.85
CA LEU A 51 3.48 4.17 18.19
C LEU A 51 4.82 4.80 18.60
N THR A 52 5.77 4.90 17.67
CA THR A 52 7.14 5.38 17.95
C THR A 52 7.35 6.87 17.68
N GLY A 53 6.46 7.48 16.91
CA GLY A 53 6.59 8.85 16.41
C GLY A 53 7.63 9.01 15.29
N LYS A 54 8.16 7.92 14.70
CA LYS A 54 9.25 7.96 13.72
C LYS A 54 8.97 7.14 12.48
N TRP A 55 9.36 7.67 11.31
CA TRP A 55 9.33 6.98 10.02
C TRP A 55 10.73 6.44 9.69
N ASP A 56 11.15 5.43 10.45
CA ASP A 56 12.51 4.87 10.43
C ASP A 56 12.49 3.36 10.65
N GLY A 57 11.37 2.71 10.31
CA GLY A 57 11.20 1.28 10.53
C GLY A 57 11.94 0.42 9.51
N PRO A 58 11.91 -0.89 9.74
CA PRO A 58 12.72 -1.86 8.99
C PRO A 58 12.44 -1.89 7.49
N PHE A 59 11.25 -1.47 7.05
CA PHE A 59 10.85 -1.54 5.65
C PHE A 59 10.76 -0.18 4.95
N THR A 60 11.09 0.93 5.63
CA THR A 60 11.00 2.27 5.00
C THR A 60 11.91 2.40 3.78
N LYS A 61 13.07 1.73 3.75
CA LYS A 61 13.96 1.74 2.59
C LYS A 61 13.43 0.95 1.40
N MET A 62 12.74 -0.16 1.66
CA MET A 62 12.03 -0.93 0.64
C MET A 62 10.90 -0.08 0.04
N LEU A 63 10.07 0.54 0.89
CA LEU A 63 9.00 1.45 0.45
C LEU A 63 9.53 2.62 -0.39
N GLU A 64 10.66 3.20 -0.02
CA GLU A 64 11.31 4.25 -0.80
C GLU A 64 11.74 3.75 -2.19
N THR A 65 12.33 2.55 -2.26
CA THR A 65 12.97 2.04 -3.47
C THR A 65 11.96 1.43 -4.45
N GLU A 66 10.97 0.70 -3.93
CA GLU A 66 10.06 -0.12 -4.73
C GLU A 66 8.71 0.57 -4.95
N ALA A 67 8.25 1.39 -3.98
CA ALA A 67 6.99 2.12 -4.06
C ALA A 67 7.14 3.65 -4.13
N ASN A 68 8.38 4.19 -4.14
CA ASN A 68 8.63 5.62 -4.16
C ASN A 68 8.04 6.39 -2.95
N ILE A 69 7.87 5.72 -1.80
CA ILE A 69 7.30 6.29 -0.56
C ILE A 69 8.41 6.59 0.44
N ARG A 70 8.65 7.88 0.69
CA ARG A 70 9.73 8.42 1.53
C ARG A 70 9.28 8.87 2.90
N SER A 71 7.97 8.99 3.11
CA SER A 71 7.41 9.53 4.34
C SER A 71 6.11 8.85 4.72
N LYS A 72 5.73 9.03 5.99
CA LYS A 72 4.43 8.60 6.49
C LYS A 72 3.29 9.32 5.78
N GLU A 73 3.47 10.60 5.48
CA GLU A 73 2.49 11.44 4.80
C GLU A 73 2.20 10.93 3.39
N GLU A 74 3.25 10.54 2.65
CA GLU A 74 3.11 9.90 1.34
C GLU A 74 2.39 8.56 1.44
N ALA A 75 2.73 7.72 2.43
CA ALA A 75 2.04 6.45 2.65
C ALA A 75 0.54 6.66 2.98
N LEU A 76 0.21 7.67 3.79
CA LEU A 76 -1.17 8.03 4.13
C LEU A 76 -1.96 8.65 2.96
N ALA A 77 -1.27 9.21 1.97
CA ALA A 77 -1.89 9.68 0.73
C ALA A 77 -2.33 8.50 -0.16
N VAL A 78 -1.59 7.38 -0.11
CA VAL A 78 -1.85 6.18 -0.90
C VAL A 78 -2.85 5.25 -0.20
N VAL A 79 -2.70 5.01 1.10
CA VAL A 79 -3.49 4.00 1.82
C VAL A 79 -4.92 4.46 2.10
N GLY A 80 -5.89 3.64 1.69
CA GLY A 80 -7.32 3.81 1.96
C GLY A 80 -7.74 3.23 3.31
N VAL A 81 -7.32 2.00 3.61
CA VAL A 81 -7.52 1.33 4.91
C VAL A 81 -6.25 0.63 5.35
N LEU A 82 -6.03 0.53 6.66
CA LEU A 82 -4.86 -0.13 7.24
C LEU A 82 -5.19 -1.56 7.63
N ARG A 83 -4.26 -2.48 7.37
CA ARG A 83 -4.30 -3.82 7.98
C ARG A 83 -3.48 -3.83 9.26
N SER A 84 -4.04 -4.43 10.31
CA SER A 84 -3.24 -4.77 11.49
C SER A 84 -2.42 -6.01 11.17
N VAL A 85 -1.17 -5.81 10.74
CA VAL A 85 -0.20 -6.87 10.45
C VAL A 85 1.00 -6.76 11.38
N ASP A 86 1.57 -7.92 11.74
CA ASP A 86 2.83 -7.98 12.47
C ASP A 86 4.04 -8.10 11.53
N PHE A 87 5.24 -8.10 12.13
CA PHE A 87 6.49 -8.13 11.38
C PHE A 87 6.71 -9.43 10.60
N GLU A 88 6.34 -10.58 11.17
CA GLU A 88 6.50 -11.90 10.54
C GLU A 88 5.60 -12.01 9.32
N GLN A 89 4.35 -11.55 9.43
CA GLN A 89 3.40 -11.51 8.33
C GLN A 89 3.88 -10.65 7.16
N VAL A 90 4.53 -9.51 7.43
CA VAL A 90 5.11 -8.68 6.37
C VAL A 90 6.27 -9.40 5.69
N ILE A 91 7.12 -10.11 6.43
CA ILE A 91 8.21 -10.91 5.83
C ILE A 91 7.66 -12.04 4.97
N GLU A 92 6.66 -12.79 5.45
CA GLU A 92 6.06 -13.89 4.69
C GLU A 92 5.46 -13.43 3.36
N ALA A 93 4.84 -12.24 3.35
CA ALA A 93 4.30 -11.63 2.14
C ALA A 93 5.38 -11.35 1.08
N HIS A 94 6.61 -11.03 1.51
CA HIS A 94 7.77 -10.78 0.63
C HIS A 94 8.63 -12.02 0.37
N ALA A 95 8.48 -13.08 1.17
CA ALA A 95 9.25 -14.32 1.05
C ALA A 95 8.68 -15.29 0.01
N SER A 96 7.42 -15.11 -0.39
CA SER A 96 6.75 -15.99 -1.34
C SER A 96 7.09 -15.60 -2.78
N PRO A 97 7.75 -16.46 -3.58
CA PRO A 97 7.85 -16.22 -5.01
C PRO A 97 6.47 -16.41 -5.64
N ILE A 98 6.08 -15.47 -6.50
CA ILE A 98 4.90 -15.58 -7.38
C ILE A 98 5.08 -16.77 -8.33
#